data_AF-A0A8T4IRX9-F1
#
_entry.id   AF-A0A8T4IRX9-F1
#
_cell.length_a   1.000
_cell.length_b   1.000
_cell.length_c   1.000
_cell.angle_alpha   90.00
_cell.angle_beta   90.00
_cell.angle_gamma   90.00
#
_symmetry.space_group_name_H-M   'P 1'
#
loop_
_entity.id
_entity.type
_entity.pdbx_description
1 polymer ?
#
loop_
_entity_poly.entity_id
_entity_poly.type
_entity_poly.pdbx_seq_one_letter_code
_entity_poly.pdbx_strand_id
1 'polypeptide(L)'
;WLFVVPALGYMALFFGYPLVRIILMSFQEYTPATYFTGEAPFNGLDNWRAVFSDQLFTDALWHTALFTAGSLLGQFTIGLALAVFF
;
A
#
# COMPACT_ATOMS: atom_id res chain seq x y z
N TRP A 1 -3.16 -3.18 -30.27
CA TRP A 1 -4.17 -3.12 -29.18
C TRP A 1 -4.55 -4.50 -28.65
N LEU A 2 -5.01 -5.46 -29.48
CA LEU A 2 -5.35 -6.82 -29.00
C LEU A 2 -4.21 -7.60 -28.33
N PHE A 3 -2.94 -7.33 -28.67
CA PHE A 3 -1.77 -7.97 -28.03
C PHE A 3 -1.60 -7.63 -26.55
N VAL A 4 -2.22 -6.54 -26.07
CA VAL A 4 -2.12 -6.10 -24.67
C VAL A 4 -3.21 -6.78 -23.81
N VAL A 5 -4.23 -7.37 -24.44
CA VAL A 5 -5.37 -8.00 -23.75
C VAL A 5 -4.94 -9.14 -22.81
N PRO A 6 -4.04 -10.08 -23.20
CA PRO A 6 -3.59 -11.12 -22.29
C PRO A 6 -2.84 -10.56 -21.06
N ALA A 7 -2.04 -9.51 -21.25
CA ALA A 7 -1.31 -8.85 -20.18
C ALA A 7 -2.27 -8.14 -19.20
N LEU A 8 -3.28 -7.44 -19.72
CA LEU A 8 -4.31 -6.79 -18.88
C LEU A 8 -5.17 -7.81 -18.13
N GLY A 9 -5.54 -8.92 -18.79
CA GLY A 9 -6.27 -10.01 -18.14
C GLY A 9 -5.48 -10.62 -16.99
N TYR A 10 -4.18 -10.85 -17.19
CA TYR A 10 -3.28 -11.33 -16.13
C TYR A 10 -3.19 -10.33 -14.98
N MET A 11 -2.95 -9.04 -15.26
CA MET A 11 -2.89 -8.01 -14.22
C MET A 11 -4.21 -7.90 -13.44
N ALA A 12 -5.35 -7.89 -14.11
CA ALA A 12 -6.65 -7.82 -13.44
C ALA A 12 -6.88 -9.01 -12.50
N LEU A 13 -6.51 -10.22 -12.94
CA LEU A 13 -6.73 -11.43 -12.15
C LEU A 13 -5.75 -11.57 -10.98
N PHE A 14 -4.47 -11.30 -11.21
CA PHE A 14 -3.43 -11.57 -10.21
C PHE A 14 -3.04 -10.35 -9.37
N PHE A 15 -3.34 -9.13 -9.83
CA PHE A 15 -3.11 -7.90 -9.06
C PHE A 15 -4.44 -7.25 -8.65
N GLY A 16 -5.40 -7.15 -9.57
CA GLY A 16 -6.69 -6.51 -9.32
C GLY A 16 -7.51 -7.25 -8.26
N TYR A 17 -7.66 -8.57 -8.39
CA TYR A 17 -8.38 -9.38 -7.41
C TYR A 17 -7.81 -9.27 -5.98
N PRO A 18 -6.51 -9.54 -5.72
CA PRO A 18 -5.97 -9.40 -4.37
C PRO A 18 -6.01 -7.96 -3.87
N LEU A 19 -5.84 -6.96 -4.72
CA LEU A 19 -5.97 -5.55 -4.33
C LEU A 19 -7.38 -5.25 -3.79
N VAL A 20 -8.42 -5.65 -4.52
CA VAL A 20 -9.81 -5.47 -4.06
C VAL A 20 -10.05 -6.22 -2.76
N ARG A 21 -9.52 -7.44 -2.63
CA ARG A 21 -9.63 -8.23 -1.40
C ARG A 21 -8.98 -7.53 -0.20
N ILE A 22 -7.80 -6.95 -0.37
CA ILE A 22 -7.09 -6.19 0.68
C ILE A 22 -7.89 -4.94 1.08
N ILE A 23 -8.45 -4.23 0.10
CA ILE A 23 -9.30 -3.06 0.36
C ILE A 23 -10.51 -3.49 1.18
N LEU A 24 -11.25 -4.51 0.76
CA LEU A 24 -12.41 -5.02 1.51
C LEU A 24 -12.03 -5.45 2.93
N MET A 25 -10.90 -6.16 3.08
CA MET A 25 -10.35 -6.54 4.37
C MET A 25 -10.06 -5.33 5.28
N SER A 26 -9.62 -4.20 4.72
CA SER A 26 -9.37 -2.99 5.51
C SER A 26 -10.63 -2.41 6.16
N PHE A 27 -11.82 -2.70 5.63
CA PHE A 27 -13.12 -2.25 6.18
C PHE A 27 -13.87 -3.36 6.95
N GLN A 28 -13.24 -4.51 7.15
CA GLN A 28 -13.82 -5.66 7.83
C GLN A 28 -12.95 -6.03 9.03
N GLU A 29 -13.57 -6.49 10.12
CA GLU A 29 -12.85 -6.92 11.30
C GLU A 29 -12.39 -8.38 11.14
N TYR A 30 -11.22 -8.56 10.51
CA TYR A 30 -10.60 -9.87 10.36
C TYR A 30 -9.80 -10.23 11.62
N THR A 31 -10.45 -10.90 12.57
CA THR A 31 -9.80 -11.43 13.79
C THR A 31 -9.60 -12.94 13.67
N PRO A 32 -8.77 -13.56 14.54
CA PRO A 32 -8.67 -15.02 14.62
C PRO A 32 -10.03 -15.71 14.84
N ALA A 33 -10.98 -15.02 15.47
CA ALA A 33 -12.36 -15.49 15.66
C ALA A 33 -13.14 -15.59 14.33
N THR A 34 -12.87 -14.72 13.35
CA THR A 34 -13.43 -14.77 12.00
C THR A 34 -13.11 -16.09 11.29
N TYR A 35 -11.97 -16.73 11.59
CA TYR A 35 -11.64 -18.06 11.07
C TYR A 35 -12.52 -19.17 11.65
N PHE A 36 -13.08 -18.98 12.85
CA PHE A 36 -13.96 -19.94 13.52
C PHE A 36 -15.44 -19.68 13.26
N THR A 37 -15.87 -18.41 13.16
CA THR A 37 -17.28 -18.03 12.96
C THR A 37 -17.66 -17.86 11.49
N GLY A 38 -16.68 -17.66 10.60
CA GLY A 38 -16.91 -17.44 9.17
C GLY A 38 -17.50 -16.06 8.82
N GLU A 39 -17.81 -15.24 9.83
CA GLU A 39 -18.37 -13.90 9.66
C GLU A 39 -17.29 -12.84 9.92
N ALA A 40 -17.00 -12.04 8.89
CA ALA A 40 -16.15 -10.86 8.98
C ALA A 40 -17.06 -9.62 9.05
N PRO A 41 -17.44 -9.15 10.25
CA PRO A 41 -18.34 -8.01 10.36
C PRO A 41 -17.69 -6.76 9.74
N PHE A 42 -18.48 -6.01 8.98
CA PHE A 42 -18.04 -4.76 8.38
C PHE A 42 -17.93 -3.71 9.48
N ASN A 43 -16.70 -3.34 9.86
CA ASN A 43 -16.41 -2.35 10.90
C ASN A 43 -16.15 -0.94 10.33
N GLY A 44 -16.33 -0.77 9.01
CA GLY A 44 -16.20 0.53 8.36
C GLY A 44 -14.79 1.11 8.52
N LEU A 45 -14.67 2.23 9.23
CA LEU A 45 -13.42 2.99 9.34
C LEU A 45 -12.65 2.73 10.64
N ASP A 46 -13.09 1.79 11.47
CA ASP A 46 -12.50 1.60 12.81
C ASP A 46 -11.08 1.04 12.74
N ASN A 47 -10.80 0.13 11.80
CA ASN A 47 -9.43 -0.32 11.49
C ASN A 47 -8.50 0.84 11.13
N TRP A 48 -8.99 1.77 10.30
CA TRP A 48 -8.20 2.93 9.87
C TRP A 48 -7.90 3.86 11.05
N ARG A 49 -8.90 4.14 11.90
CA ARG A 49 -8.71 4.95 13.11
C ARG A 49 -7.72 4.31 14.06
N ALA A 50 -7.81 3.01 14.28
CA ALA A 50 -6.89 2.28 15.16
C ALA A 50 -5.44 2.42 14.68
N VAL A 51 -5.19 2.20 13.38
CA VAL A 51 -3.84 2.32 12.79
C VAL A 51 -3.30 3.74 12.88
N PHE A 52 -4.11 4.76 12.56
CA PHE A 52 -3.65 6.16 12.64
C PHE A 52 -3.50 6.67 14.07
N SER A 53 -4.20 6.07 15.04
CA SER A 53 -4.03 6.38 16.46
C SER A 53 -2.82 5.68 17.08
N ASP A 54 -2.23 4.69 16.39
CA ASP A 54 -1.03 4.00 16.83
C ASP A 54 0.20 4.91 16.63
N GLN A 55 0.86 5.22 17.75
CA GLN A 55 2.05 6.06 17.76
C GLN A 55 3.21 5.40 17.01
N LEU A 56 3.36 4.07 17.08
CA LEU A 56 4.40 3.34 16.36
C LEU A 56 4.20 3.44 14.85
N PHE A 57 2.96 3.33 14.37
CA PHE A 57 2.64 3.49 12.96
C PHE A 57 2.96 4.89 12.47
N THR A 58 2.56 5.91 13.23
CA THR A 58 2.78 7.32 12.87
C THR A 58 4.27 7.66 12.85
N ASP A 59 5.03 7.17 13.84
CA ASP A 59 6.47 7.34 13.88
C ASP A 59 7.13 6.64 12.69
N ALA A 60 6.78 5.38 12.41
CA ALA A 60 7.32 4.64 11.27
C ALA A 60 7.01 5.33 9.93
N LEU A 61 5.80 5.88 9.79
CA LEU A 61 5.38 6.64 8.62
C LEU A 61 6.26 7.88 8.44
N TRP A 62 6.51 8.63 9.51
CA TRP A 62 7.36 9.81 9.48
C TRP A 62 8.81 9.48 9.09
N HIS A 63 9.41 8.45 9.69
CA HIS A 63 10.76 8.02 9.36
C HIS A 63 10.87 7.57 7.89
N THR A 64 9.86 6.83 7.40
CA THR A 64 9.82 6.37 6.00
C THR A 64 9.68 7.54 5.03
N ALA A 65 8.81 8.51 5.33
CA ALA A 65 8.61 9.69 4.52
C ALA A 65 9.88 10.55 4.46
N LEU A 66 10.52 10.79 5.62
CA LEU A 66 11.76 11.55 5.72
C LEU A 66 12.89 10.87 4.94
N PHE A 67 13.04 9.55 5.09
CA PHE A 67 14.02 8.77 4.35
C PHE A 67 13.77 8.80 2.84
N THR A 68 12.51 8.63 2.42
CA THR A 68 12.14 8.63 0.99
C THR A 68 12.39 10.01 0.37
N ALA A 69 11.96 11.09 1.01
CA ALA A 69 12.19 12.44 0.53
C ALA A 69 13.68 12.80 0.50
N GLY A 70 14.41 12.50 1.59
CA GLY A 70 15.84 12.75 1.67
C GLY A 70 16.63 11.95 0.63
N SER A 71 16.31 10.68 0.44
CA SER A 71 16.97 9.83 -0.55
C SER A 71 16.66 10.28 -1.98
N LEU A 72 15.41 10.63 -2.29
CA LEU A 72 15.02 11.15 -3.60
C LEU A 72 15.73 12.47 -3.91
N LEU A 73 15.78 13.40 -2.96
CA LEU A 73 16.49 14.67 -3.14
C LEU A 73 17.98 14.46 -3.37
N GLY A 74 18.63 13.60 -2.58
CA GLY A 74 20.04 13.28 -2.75
C GLY A 74 20.34 12.64 -4.10
N GLN A 75 19.63 11.55 -4.43
CA GLN A 75 19.80 10.82 -5.68
C GLN A 75 19.54 11.69 -6.90
N PHE A 76 18.47 12.49 -6.88
CA PHE A 76 18.12 13.36 -7.99
C PHE A 76 19.12 14.51 -8.16
N THR A 77 19.56 15.14 -7.06
CA THR A 77 20.54 16.23 -7.10
C THR A 77 21.88 15.74 -7.65
N ILE A 78 22.38 14.61 -7.15
CA ILE A 78 23.64 14.03 -7.62
C ILE A 78 23.50 13.57 -9.07
N GLY A 79 22.41 12.88 -9.41
CA GLY A 79 22.15 12.41 -10.78
C GLY A 79 22.08 13.57 -11.78
N LEU A 80 21.39 14.66 -11.43
CA LEU A 80 21.30 15.86 -12.25
C LEU A 80 22.65 16.58 -12.36
N ALA A 81 23.39 16.72 -11.26
CA ALA A 81 24.71 17.34 -11.28
C ALA A 81 25.68 16.61 -12.21
N LEU A 82 25.68 15.27 -12.18
CA LEU A 82 26.45 14.45 -13.11
C LEU A 82 25.94 14.59 -14.55
N ALA A 83 24.62 14.58 -14.77
CA ALA A 83 24.02 14.71 -16.10
C ALA A 83 24.26 16.07 -16.76
N VAL A 84 24.54 17.13 -15.99
CA VAL A 84 24.92 18.45 -16.54
C VAL A 84 26.41 18.52 -16.86
N PHE A 85 27.24 17.70 -16.21
CA PHE A 85 28.69 17.68 -16.42
C PHE A 85 29.12 16.87 -17.65
N PHE A 86 28.35 15.85 -18.03
CA PHE A 86 28.57 15.01 -19.21
C PHE A 86 27.60 15.33 -20.36
#